data_AF-A0A7L3PSC6-F1
#
_entry.id   AF-A0A7L3PSC6-F1
#
_cell.length_a   1.000
_cell.length_b   1.000
_cell.length_c   1.000
_cell.angle_alpha   90.00
_cell.angle_beta   90.00
_cell.angle_gamma   90.00
#
_symmetry.space_group_name_H-M   'P 1'
#
loop_
_entity.id
_entity.type
_entity.pdbx_description
1 polymer ?
#
loop_
_entity_poly.entity_id
_entity_poly.type
_entity_poly.pdbx_seq_one_letter_code
_entity_poly.pdbx_strand_id
1 'polypeptide(L)' 'GERPFACAQCGKSFIRKQNLLKHQRIHTGERPYQCPACGRSFRYKESLKDHQRVHGAEPGPPPLPPPGILPPGD' A
#
# COMPACT_ATOMS: atom_id res chain seq x y z
N GLY A 1 -24.61 10.53 7.89
CA GLY A 1 -23.35 9.88 8.30
C GLY A 1 -22.22 10.85 8.11
N GLU A 2 -21.67 11.37 9.21
CA GLU A 2 -20.65 12.41 9.18
C GLU A 2 -19.32 11.85 8.67
N ARG A 3 -18.60 12.64 7.88
CA ARG A 3 -17.31 12.27 7.28
C ARG A 3 -16.23 13.23 7.79
N PRO A 4 -15.76 13.05 9.05
CA PRO A 4 -14.87 14.01 9.70
C PRO A 4 -13.48 14.07 9.05
N PHE A 5 -13.09 13.08 8.24
CA PHE A 5 -11.75 13.01 7.66
C PHE A 5 -11.75 13.54 6.22
N ALA A 6 -11.42 14.82 6.04
CA ALA A 6 -11.33 15.46 4.72
C ALA A 6 -9.89 15.48 4.17
N CYS A 7 -9.77 15.32 2.85
CA CYS A 7 -8.52 15.48 2.14
C CYS A 7 -8.23 16.96 1.89
N ALA A 8 -7.11 17.46 2.40
CA ALA A 8 -6.70 18.85 2.20
C ALA A 8 -6.39 19.20 0.74
N GLN A 9 -6.02 18.23 -0.11
CA GLN A 9 -5.67 18.49 -1.51
C GLN A 9 -6.88 18.59 -2.45
N CYS A 10 -7.96 17.84 -2.21
CA CYS A 10 -9.10 17.79 -3.13
C CYS A 10 -10.47 17.88 -2.44
N GLY A 11 -10.51 18.15 -1.13
CA GLY A 11 -11.74 18.32 -0.36
C GLY A 11 -12.55 17.04 -0.11
N LYS A 12 -12.16 15.88 -0.67
CA LYS A 12 -12.90 14.63 -0.50
C LYS A 12 -12.89 14.17 0.96
N SER A 13 -14.08 13.87 1.48
CA SER A 13 -14.29 13.46 2.86
C SER A 13 -14.60 11.97 3.02
N PHE A 14 -14.11 11.39 4.10
CA PHE A 14 -14.16 9.97 4.42
C PHE A 14 -14.65 9.75 5.86
N ILE A 15 -15.32 8.61 6.08
CA ILE A 15 -15.82 8.21 7.41
C ILE A 15 -14.67 7.75 8.32
N ARG A 16 -13.60 7.17 7.76
CA ARG A 16 -12.46 6.63 8.52
C ARG A 16 -11.14 7.26 8.08
N LYS A 17 -10.27 7.57 9.04
CA LYS A 17 -8.91 8.10 8.80
C LYS A 17 -8.08 7.21 7.88
N GLN A 18 -8.16 5.89 8.03
CA GLN A 18 -7.45 4.93 7.18
C GLN A 18 -7.81 5.06 5.69
N ASN A 19 -9.06 5.43 5.38
CA ASN A 19 -9.49 5.63 3.99
C ASN A 19 -8.94 6.96 3.45
N LEU A 20 -8.90 8.01 4.27
CA LEU A 20 -8.23 9.25 3.92
C LEU A 20 -6.73 9.04 3.65
N LEU A 21 -6.02 8.30 4.50
CA LEU A 21 -4.59 8.00 4.31
C LEU A 21 -4.34 7.19 3.03
N LYS A 22 -5.15 6.16 2.76
CA LYS A 22 -5.09 5.41 1.49
C LYS A 22 -5.36 6.33 0.30
N HIS A 23 -6.33 7.24 0.43
CA HIS A 23 -6.65 8.22 -0.59
C HIS A 23 -5.49 9.19 -0.82
N GLN A 24 -4.77 9.65 0.19
CA GLN A 24 -3.66 10.60 0.00
C GLN A 24 -2.55 10.04 -0.90
N ARG A 25 -2.34 8.71 -0.92
CA ARG A 25 -1.42 8.04 -1.85
C ARG A 25 -1.77 8.27 -3.32
N ILE A 26 -2.98 8.76 -3.62
CA ILE A 26 -3.35 9.14 -4.98
C ILE A 26 -2.66 10.40 -5.46
N HIS A 27 -2.43 11.33 -4.55
CA HIS A 27 -1.82 12.61 -4.85
C HIS A 27 -0.30 12.52 -4.82
N THR A 28 0.27 11.73 -3.90
CA THR A 28 1.73 11.53 -3.84
C THR A 28 2.26 10.64 -4.96
N GLY A 29 1.38 9.90 -5.64
CA GLY A 29 1.78 8.91 -6.64
C GLY A 29 2.52 7.70 -6.04
N GLU A 30 2.61 7.60 -4.71
CA GLU A 30 3.31 6.51 -4.05
C GLU A 30 2.72 5.14 -4.41
N ARG A 31 3.60 4.27 -4.85
CA ARG A 31 3.30 2.89 -5.23
C ARG A 31 4.23 1.94 -4.48
N PRO A 32 3.99 1.74 -3.18
CA PRO A 32 4.90 0.96 -2.33
C PRO A 32 4.92 -0.53 -2.67
N TYR A 33 3.94 -1.03 -3.44
CA TYR A 33 3.84 -2.44 -3.78
C TYR A 33 4.39 -2.69 -5.19
N GLN A 34 5.66 -3.07 -5.28
CA GLN A 34 6.30 -3.41 -6.55
C GLN A 34 6.17 -4.91 -6.86
N CYS A 35 5.89 -5.24 -8.11
CA CYS A 35 5.92 -6.61 -8.58
C CYS A 35 7.38 -7.06 -8.77
N PRO A 36 7.84 -8.13 -8.10
CA PRO A 36 9.22 -8.60 -8.24
C PRO A 36 9.49 -9.21 -9.62
N ALA A 37 8.47 -9.71 -10.33
CA ALA A 37 8.64 -10.35 -11.63
C ALA A 37 8.88 -9.35 -12.78
N CYS A 38 8.21 -8.19 -12.75
CA CYS A 38 8.25 -7.21 -13.86
C CYS A 38 8.55 -5.78 -13.42
N GLY A 39 8.82 -5.54 -12.13
CA GLY A 39 9.13 -4.21 -11.59
C GLY A 39 7.94 -3.24 -11.56
N ARG A 40 6.72 -3.67 -11.94
CA ARG A 40 5.55 -2.79 -12.00
C ARG A 40 5.02 -2.45 -10.61
N SER A 41 4.83 -1.16 -10.34
CA SER A 41 4.43 -0.68 -9.01
C SER A 41 2.93 -0.38 -8.90
N PHE A 42 2.36 -0.74 -7.75
CA PHE A 42 0.93 -0.65 -7.42
C PHE A 42 0.71 0.14 -6.13
N ARG A 43 -0.43 0.82 -6.06
CA ARG A 43 -0.83 1.63 -4.88
C ARG A 43 -1.34 0.76 -3.73
N TYR A 44 -1.90 -0.42 -4.06
CA TYR A 44 -2.53 -1.33 -3.10
C TYR A 44 -2.01 -2.76 -3.27
N LYS A 45 -1.91 -3.49 -2.15
CA LYS A 45 -1.47 -4.88 -2.11
C LYS A 45 -2.42 -5.81 -2.87
N GLU A 46 -3.72 -5.55 -2.82
CA GLU A 46 -4.74 -6.31 -3.56
C GLU A 46 -4.53 -6.23 -5.07
N SER A 47 -4.19 -5.03 -5.60
CA SER A 47 -3.90 -4.83 -7.01
C SER A 47 -2.62 -5.55 -7.44
N LEU A 48 -1.58 -5.54 -6.60
CA LEU A 48 -0.37 -6.33 -6.85
C LEU A 48 -0.69 -7.83 -6.85
N LYS A 49 -1.46 -8.32 -5.89
CA LYS A 49 -1.81 -9.74 -5.77
C LYS A 49 -2.62 -10.23 -6.97
N ASP A 50 -3.57 -9.42 -7.43
CA ASP A 50 -4.32 -9.71 -8.65
C ASP A 50 -3.41 -9.69 -9.89
N HIS A 51 -2.54 -8.69 -10.01
CA HIS A 51 -1.55 -8.62 -11.07
C HIS A 51 -0.61 -9.83 -11.07
N GLN A 52 -0.17 -10.33 -9.92
CA GLN A 52 0.71 -11.51 -9.86
C GLN A 52 0.11 -12.75 -10.52
N ARG A 53 -1.22 -12.84 -10.63
CA ARG A 53 -1.88 -13.94 -11.34
C ARG A 53 -1.55 -13.96 -12.83
N VAL A 54 -1.26 -12.81 -13.42
CA VAL A 54 -0.90 -12.72 -14.85
C VAL A 54 0.47 -13.33 -15.13
N HIS A 55 1.33 -13.45 -14.11
CA HIS A 55 2.66 -14.04 -14.25
C HIS A 55 2.66 -15.57 -14.13
N GLY A 56 1.49 -16.20 -13.95
CA GLY A 56 1.40 -17.66 -13.91
C GLY A 56 2.08 -18.26 -12.70
N ALA A 57 1.44 -18.14 -11.54
CA ALA A 57 1.65 -18.94 -10.33
C ALA A 57 3.11 -19.09 -9.82
N GLU A 58 3.53 -18.11 -9.02
CA GLU A 58 3.93 -18.34 -7.62
C GLU A 58 3.87 -16.97 -6.93
N PRO A 59 3.10 -16.80 -5.84
CA PRO A 59 3.30 -15.64 -5.00
C PRO A 59 4.72 -15.76 -4.45
N GLY A 60 5.63 -14.91 -4.95
CA GLY A 60 6.97 -14.81 -4.39
C GLY A 60 6.88 -14.70 -2.86
N PRO A 61 7.90 -15.21 -2.13
CA PRO A 61 7.84 -15.38 -0.68
C PRO A 61 7.38 -14.08 0.00
N PRO A 62 6.67 -14.18 1.14
CA PRO A 62 6.19 -13.01 1.86
C PRO A 62 7.36 -12.02 2.02
N PRO A 63 7.14 -10.71 1.76
CA PRO A 63 8.22 -9.74 1.93
C PRO A 63 8.75 -9.90 3.35
N LEU A 64 10.05 -10.16 3.45
CA LEU A 64 10.73 -10.31 4.74
C LEU A 64 10.38 -9.07 5.57
N PRO A 65 10.10 -9.23 6.89
CA PRO A 65 9.96 -8.06 7.73
C PRO A 65 11.21 -7.19 7.54
N PRO A 66 11.06 -5.84 7.46
CA PRO A 66 12.24 -4.98 7.45
C PRO A 66 13.12 -5.40 8.63
N PRO A 67 14.45 -5.51 8.47
CA PRO A 67 15.33 -5.97 9.53
C PRO A 67 15.00 -5.14 10.77
N GLY A 68 14.42 -5.80 11.77
CA GLY A 68 14.10 -5.19 13.03
C GLY A 68 15.40 -4.64 13.59
N ILE A 69 15.34 -3.40 14.04
CA ILE A 69 16.25 -2.88 15.05
C ILE A 69 16.35 -3.96 16.11
N LEU A 70 17.46 -4.72 16.10
CA LEU A 70 17.79 -5.63 17.17
C LEU A 70 17.72 -4.78 18.44
N PRO A 71 16.86 -5.09 19.43
CA PRO A 71 17.02 -4.46 20.72
C PRO A 71 18.44 -4.81 21.18
N PRO A 72 19.22 -3.85 21.72
CA PRO A 72 20.51 -4.18 22.30
C PRO A 72 20.27 -5.27 23.36
N GLY A 73 21.02 -6.36 23.26
CA GLY A 73 20.94 -7.48 24.18
C GLY A 73 21.14 -7.03 25.63
N ASP A 74 20.45 -7.73 26.53
CA ASP A 74 20.61 -7.62 27.99
C ASP A 74 22.08 -7.77 28.42
#